data_AF-A0ABD3TED8-F1
#
_entry.id   AF-A0ABD3TED8-F1
#
_cell.length_a   1.000
_cell.length_b   1.000
_cell.length_c   1.000
_cell.angle_alpha   90.00
_cell.angle_beta   90.00
_cell.angle_gamma   90.00
#
_symmetry.space_group_name_H-M   'P 1'
#
loop_
_entity.id
_entity.type
_entity.pdbx_description
1 polymer ?
#
loop_
_entity_poly.entity_id
_entity_poly.type
_entity_poly.pdbx_seq_one_letter_code
_entity_poly.pdbx_strand_id
1 'polypeptide(L)'
;MLNTPALPDHYTFTFLITSSAHQKSFFYGESVHGMLIRNGSVLNLYVANSLMNMYAVFGRADHAYKVFDEMPVRDVFSWTSLLSSYAKNGKMWRAGEVFSEMPVRNDVSWAVMISGFVSCGMYTEALRYFHEMLRELTPNEAVLVCALSACAHLGSLDQGKWIHGYIDNNRIPETSNITTALIDMYAKCGRIDCAYNLFDNVPRRDVQNFTSMISGLSIHGLGEDAIHVFQQMLAEKLKPNGITILGVLNGCSHSGLVQQGSSIFYNMESLWGVVPKIEHYGCYIDMLGRAGYFAKAFGVLKSMPVSPDLVVWRALLSACRIHRNATFAERIVNHLEQLDPHTCAGTDVLLAKLYASLGKWENVALLRKIMGKKNNQLDIGCSWIEINGVVHEFRVSDTLHPQIVEVKEKLREILERVRLFGYAADATHVSFDISEEDKEHAVAWHSEKLAIAFGLMNTPPGASILIVKNLRTCEDCHTVLKAISKIFDREIIVRDRSRFHTFSEGKCSCKDYW
;
A
#
# COMPACT_ATOMS: atom_id res chain seq x y z
N MET A 1 32.02 -29.18 -15.74
CA MET A 1 33.15 -28.33 -15.34
C MET A 1 33.93 -28.82 -14.11
N LEU A 2 33.38 -29.70 -13.26
CA LEU A 2 34.12 -30.23 -12.09
C LEU A 2 34.94 -31.51 -12.36
N ASN A 3 34.93 -32.03 -13.60
CA ASN A 3 35.64 -33.25 -14.02
C ASN A 3 36.85 -32.97 -14.93
N THR A 4 37.30 -31.73 -15.03
CA THR A 4 38.50 -31.34 -15.80
C THR A 4 39.71 -31.23 -14.87
N PRO A 5 40.93 -31.58 -15.31
CA PRO A 5 42.15 -31.62 -14.47
C PRO A 5 42.68 -30.24 -14.03
N ALA A 6 41.99 -29.14 -14.39
CA ALA A 6 42.30 -27.80 -13.90
C ALA A 6 41.58 -27.54 -12.57
N LEU A 7 42.32 -27.14 -11.53
CA LEU A 7 41.75 -26.72 -10.25
C LEU A 7 40.80 -25.53 -10.46
N PRO A 8 39.57 -25.55 -9.93
CA PRO A 8 38.65 -24.42 -10.03
C PRO A 8 39.27 -23.16 -9.42
N ASP A 9 39.30 -22.08 -10.19
CA ASP A 9 39.78 -20.76 -9.75
C ASP A 9 38.64 -19.89 -9.18
N HIS A 10 38.98 -18.71 -8.67
CA HIS A 10 38.02 -17.78 -8.07
C HIS A 10 36.91 -17.34 -9.04
N TYR A 11 37.20 -17.27 -10.35
CA TYR A 11 36.20 -16.96 -11.38
C TYR A 11 35.21 -18.12 -11.56
N THR A 12 35.71 -19.35 -11.62
CA THR A 12 34.88 -20.56 -11.71
C THR A 12 33.90 -20.62 -10.55
N PHE A 13 34.35 -20.36 -9.31
CA PHE A 13 33.45 -20.35 -8.16
C PHE A 13 32.42 -19.23 -8.19
N THR A 14 32.80 -18.02 -8.62
CA THR A 14 31.87 -16.89 -8.80
C THR A 14 30.70 -17.25 -9.73
N PHE A 15 30.98 -17.94 -10.84
CA PHE A 15 29.94 -18.42 -11.76
C PHE A 15 29.07 -19.52 -11.15
N LEU A 16 29.66 -20.49 -10.42
CA LEU A 16 28.90 -21.55 -9.75
C LEU A 16 27.96 -20.98 -8.68
N ILE A 17 28.42 -20.01 -7.89
CA ILE A 17 27.61 -19.30 -6.90
C ILE A 17 26.48 -18.51 -7.58
N THR A 18 26.78 -17.80 -8.67
CA THR A 18 25.75 -17.02 -9.38
C THR A 18 24.69 -17.93 -10.00
N SER A 19 25.10 -19.08 -10.54
CA SER A 19 24.19 -20.09 -11.06
C SER A 19 23.30 -20.68 -9.96
N SER A 20 23.83 -20.94 -8.76
CA SER A 20 23.03 -21.45 -7.64
C SER A 20 22.01 -20.43 -7.15
N ALA A 21 22.38 -19.15 -7.12
CA ALA A 21 21.48 -18.05 -6.79
C ALA A 21 20.33 -17.94 -7.81
N HIS A 22 20.61 -18.03 -9.12
CA HIS A 22 19.58 -18.01 -10.16
C HIS A 22 18.61 -19.20 -10.08
N GLN A 23 19.12 -20.39 -9.76
CA GLN A 23 18.29 -21.59 -9.58
C GLN A 23 17.54 -21.62 -8.24
N LYS A 24 17.85 -20.68 -7.33
CA LYS A 24 17.33 -20.66 -5.95
C LYS A 24 17.53 -21.98 -5.20
N SER A 25 18.59 -22.72 -5.54
CA SER A 25 18.88 -24.03 -4.95
C SER A 25 19.77 -23.87 -3.72
N PHE A 26 19.15 -23.85 -2.55
CA PHE A 26 19.83 -23.68 -1.27
C PHE A 26 20.90 -24.76 -1.04
N PHE A 27 20.53 -26.03 -1.22
CA PHE A 27 21.42 -27.18 -1.03
C PHE A 27 22.66 -27.12 -1.93
N TYR A 28 22.46 -26.73 -3.19
CA TYR A 28 23.57 -26.58 -4.13
C TYR A 28 24.48 -25.41 -3.75
N GLY A 29 23.90 -24.29 -3.30
CA GLY A 29 24.66 -23.14 -2.80
C GLY A 29 25.52 -23.46 -1.57
N GLU A 30 24.99 -24.19 -0.59
CA GLU A 30 25.76 -24.62 0.58
C GLU A 30 26.87 -25.62 0.23
N SER A 31 26.61 -26.51 -0.72
CA SER A 31 27.62 -27.45 -1.23
C SER A 31 28.80 -26.70 -1.86
N VAL A 32 28.51 -25.68 -2.68
CA VAL A 32 29.54 -24.81 -3.28
C VAL A 32 30.29 -24.01 -2.21
N HIS A 33 29.59 -23.50 -1.18
CA HIS A 33 30.24 -22.81 -0.07
C HIS A 33 31.18 -23.74 0.74
N GLY A 34 30.78 -24.99 0.99
CA GLY A 34 31.65 -25.98 1.64
C GLY A 34 32.92 -26.29 0.84
N MET A 35 32.82 -26.36 -0.50
CA MET A 35 33.98 -26.52 -1.37
C MET A 35 34.93 -25.31 -1.31
N LEU A 36 34.38 -24.11 -1.20
CA LEU A 36 35.13 -22.85 -1.07
C LEU A 36 35.92 -22.76 0.23
N ILE A 37 35.32 -23.18 1.34
CA ILE A 37 35.99 -23.28 2.64
C ILE A 37 37.17 -24.26 2.54
N ARG A 38 36.92 -25.46 1.97
CA ARG A 38 37.96 -26.49 1.81
C ARG A 38 39.13 -26.05 0.92
N ASN A 39 38.86 -25.25 -0.11
CA ASN A 39 39.87 -24.72 -1.04
C ASN A 39 40.44 -23.35 -0.59
N GLY A 40 40.13 -22.86 0.62
CA GLY A 40 40.62 -21.58 1.14
C GLY A 40 40.22 -20.34 0.32
N SER A 41 39.28 -20.47 -0.61
CA SER A 41 38.89 -19.41 -1.55
C SER A 41 37.78 -18.51 -1.00
N VAL A 42 37.20 -18.86 0.16
CA VAL A 42 36.12 -18.13 0.82
C VAL A 42 36.53 -16.71 1.24
N LEU A 43 37.81 -16.48 1.55
CA LEU A 43 38.34 -15.17 1.96
C LEU A 43 38.62 -14.22 0.77
N ASN A 44 38.52 -14.71 -0.47
CA ASN A 44 38.70 -13.88 -1.65
C ASN A 44 37.52 -12.90 -1.78
N LEU A 45 37.82 -11.60 -1.95
CA LEU A 45 36.85 -10.51 -2.02
C LEU A 45 35.69 -10.79 -3.00
N TYR A 46 35.98 -11.21 -4.23
CA TYR A 46 34.96 -11.43 -5.26
C TYR A 46 34.09 -12.67 -4.98
N VAL A 47 34.70 -13.71 -4.43
CA VAL A 47 34.00 -14.94 -4.03
C VAL A 47 33.09 -14.68 -2.84
N ALA A 48 33.60 -14.00 -1.81
CA ALA A 48 32.84 -13.62 -0.62
C ALA A 48 31.65 -12.71 -0.99
N ASN A 49 31.89 -11.71 -1.85
CA ASN A 49 30.85 -10.84 -2.40
C ASN A 49 29.74 -11.64 -3.13
N SER A 50 30.12 -12.65 -3.91
CA SER A 50 29.17 -13.53 -4.59
C SER A 50 28.39 -14.42 -3.62
N LEU A 51 29.06 -14.97 -2.60
CA LEU A 51 28.43 -15.78 -1.54
C LEU A 51 27.40 -14.96 -0.75
N MET A 52 27.72 -13.71 -0.40
CA MET A 52 26.78 -12.81 0.26
C MET A 52 25.52 -12.58 -0.57
N ASN A 53 25.66 -12.31 -1.86
CA ASN A 53 24.51 -12.13 -2.76
C ASN A 53 23.67 -13.41 -2.88
N MET A 54 24.31 -14.58 -2.96
CA MET A 54 23.61 -15.87 -3.00
C MET A 54 22.78 -16.11 -1.73
N TYR A 55 23.35 -15.88 -0.55
CA TYR A 55 22.61 -15.96 0.71
C TYR A 55 21.50 -14.91 0.82
N ALA A 56 21.69 -13.71 0.28
CA ALA A 56 20.66 -12.69 0.19
C ALA A 56 19.44 -13.18 -0.62
N VAL A 57 19.68 -13.78 -1.80
CA VAL A 57 18.63 -14.36 -2.67
C VAL A 57 17.89 -15.51 -1.98
N PHE A 58 18.57 -16.26 -1.12
CA PHE A 58 17.97 -17.34 -0.33
C PHE A 58 17.21 -16.85 0.91
N GLY A 59 17.18 -15.55 1.16
CA GLY A 59 16.55 -14.97 2.34
C GLY A 59 17.30 -15.24 3.65
N ARG A 60 18.61 -15.47 3.57
CA ARG A 60 19.50 -15.81 4.69
C ARG A 60 20.48 -14.68 4.98
N ALA A 61 19.96 -13.49 5.27
CA ALA A 61 20.79 -12.31 5.55
C ALA A 61 21.80 -12.53 6.69
N ASP A 62 21.46 -13.36 7.68
CA ASP A 62 22.37 -13.66 8.80
C ASP A 62 23.57 -14.52 8.36
N HIS A 63 23.43 -15.34 7.31
CA HIS A 63 24.55 -16.09 6.72
C HIS A 63 25.41 -15.18 5.84
N ALA A 64 24.79 -14.24 5.11
CA ALA A 64 25.52 -13.21 4.39
C ALA A 64 26.38 -12.35 5.34
N TYR A 65 25.85 -12.01 6.53
CA TYR A 65 26.60 -11.29 7.56
C TYR A 65 27.81 -12.09 8.07
N LYS A 66 27.66 -13.40 8.32
CA LYS A 66 28.80 -14.25 8.73
C LYS A 66 29.92 -14.22 7.70
N VAL A 67 29.59 -14.37 6.42
CA VAL A 67 30.57 -14.27 5.33
C VAL A 67 31.25 -12.91 5.36
N PHE A 68 30.47 -11.82 5.50
CA PHE A 68 30.99 -10.45 5.60
C PHE A 68 31.94 -10.23 6.78
N ASP A 69 31.59 -10.76 7.95
CA ASP A 69 32.36 -10.60 9.18
C ASP A 69 33.73 -11.29 9.08
N GLU A 70 33.79 -12.45 8.43
CA GLU A 70 35.02 -13.20 8.16
C GLU A 70 35.91 -12.58 7.06
N MET A 71 35.43 -11.57 6.31
CA MET A 71 36.21 -10.94 5.24
C MET A 71 37.38 -10.13 5.81
N PRO A 72 38.63 -10.38 5.38
CA PRO A 72 39.79 -9.61 5.84
C PRO A 72 39.82 -8.19 5.25
N VAL A 73 39.27 -8.01 4.05
CA VAL A 73 39.16 -6.73 3.36
C VAL A 73 37.74 -6.59 2.82
N ARG A 74 37.13 -5.42 3.03
CA ARG A 74 35.76 -5.10 2.61
C ARG A 74 35.81 -3.84 1.76
N ASP A 75 35.29 -3.93 0.54
CA ASP A 75 35.15 -2.78 -0.35
C ASP A 75 33.72 -2.23 -0.28
N VAL A 76 33.47 -1.10 -0.97
CA VAL A 76 32.13 -0.49 -1.02
C VAL A 76 31.09 -1.49 -1.58
N PHE A 77 31.51 -2.40 -2.46
CA PHE A 77 30.64 -3.46 -2.99
C PHE A 77 30.24 -4.47 -1.90
N SER A 78 31.16 -4.89 -1.04
CA SER A 78 30.87 -5.78 0.11
C SER A 78 29.82 -5.16 1.03
N TRP A 79 30.01 -3.89 1.39
CA TRP A 79 29.08 -3.14 2.24
C TRP A 79 27.70 -2.99 1.59
N THR A 80 27.65 -2.55 0.33
CA THR A 80 26.38 -2.38 -0.41
C THR A 80 25.66 -3.71 -0.67
N SER A 81 26.39 -4.82 -0.82
CA SER A 81 25.83 -6.16 -0.95
C SER A 81 25.17 -6.63 0.35
N LEU A 82 25.83 -6.44 1.50
CA LEU A 82 25.24 -6.75 2.81
C LEU A 82 24.01 -5.88 3.07
N LEU A 83 24.10 -4.59 2.76
CA LEU A 83 23.00 -3.65 2.87
C LEU A 83 21.78 -4.09 2.05
N SER A 84 22.02 -4.43 0.77
CA SER A 84 21.00 -4.94 -0.14
C SER A 84 20.38 -6.25 0.36
N SER A 85 21.18 -7.10 1.01
CA SER A 85 20.70 -8.34 1.62
C SER A 85 19.69 -8.06 2.73
N TYR A 86 20.00 -7.16 3.67
CA TYR A 86 19.06 -6.79 4.72
C TYR A 86 17.81 -6.10 4.18
N ALA A 87 17.96 -5.16 3.25
CA ALA A 87 16.85 -4.43 2.66
C ALA A 87 15.87 -5.36 1.91
N LYS A 88 16.37 -6.26 1.05
CA LYS A 88 15.54 -7.26 0.33
C LYS A 88 14.81 -8.23 1.27
N ASN A 89 15.33 -8.42 2.48
CA ASN A 89 14.73 -9.26 3.51
C ASN A 89 13.82 -8.47 4.49
N GLY A 90 13.55 -7.20 4.22
CA GLY A 90 12.70 -6.34 5.06
C GLY A 90 13.33 -5.98 6.41
N LYS A 91 14.60 -6.31 6.65
CA LYS A 91 15.31 -6.03 7.90
C LYS A 91 15.93 -4.61 7.87
N MET A 92 15.11 -3.58 7.63
CA MET A 92 15.60 -2.20 7.42
C MET A 92 16.33 -1.59 8.61
N TRP A 93 15.99 -1.97 9.84
CA TRP A 93 16.75 -1.57 11.02
C TRP A 93 18.22 -2.02 10.94
N ARG A 94 18.45 -3.31 10.61
CA ARG A 94 19.80 -3.85 10.40
C ARG A 94 20.51 -3.19 9.23
N ALA A 95 19.77 -2.90 8.15
CA ALA A 95 20.32 -2.14 7.04
C ALA A 95 20.81 -0.74 7.49
N GLY A 96 20.05 -0.06 8.35
CA GLY A 96 20.46 1.22 8.96
C GLY A 96 21.72 1.13 9.82
N GLU A 97 21.87 0.07 10.62
CA GLU A 97 23.11 -0.20 11.38
C GLU A 97 24.31 -0.31 10.43
N VAL A 98 24.21 -1.20 9.43
CA VAL A 98 25.28 -1.42 8.44
C VAL A 98 25.61 -0.11 7.70
N PHE A 99 24.59 0.63 7.24
CA PHE A 99 24.76 1.91 6.54
C PHE A 99 25.48 2.97 7.39
N SER A 100 25.24 2.96 8.70
CA SER A 100 25.89 3.89 9.64
C SER A 100 27.36 3.54 9.83
N GLU A 101 27.72 2.26 9.79
CA GLU A 101 29.10 1.76 9.89
C GLU A 101 29.89 1.86 8.57
N MET A 102 29.22 2.06 7.43
CA MET A 102 29.88 2.17 6.13
C MET A 102 30.91 3.31 6.10
N PRO A 103 32.19 3.03 5.81
CA PRO A 103 33.23 4.07 5.75
C PRO A 103 33.01 5.08 4.61
N VAL A 104 32.46 4.61 3.49
CA VAL A 104 32.15 5.43 2.31
C VAL A 104 30.77 5.05 1.82
N ARG A 105 29.89 6.06 1.70
CA ARG A 105 28.54 5.93 1.13
C ARG A 105 28.56 6.48 -0.29
N ASN A 106 28.08 5.68 -1.24
CA ASN A 106 27.93 6.07 -2.64
C ASN A 106 26.45 6.12 -3.05
N ASP A 107 26.20 6.55 -4.27
CA ASP A 107 24.90 6.59 -4.92
C ASP A 107 24.12 5.26 -4.80
N VAL A 108 24.81 4.12 -4.96
CA VAL A 108 24.20 2.78 -4.82
C VAL A 108 23.73 2.52 -3.38
N SER A 109 24.55 2.83 -2.37
CA SER A 109 24.20 2.61 -0.97
C SER A 109 22.97 3.43 -0.54
N TRP A 110 22.88 4.69 -0.96
CA TRP A 110 21.72 5.55 -0.70
C TRP A 110 20.47 5.04 -1.42
N ALA A 111 20.59 4.64 -2.70
CA ALA A 111 19.48 4.09 -3.47
C ALA A 111 18.91 2.81 -2.85
N VAL A 112 19.77 1.93 -2.31
CA VAL A 112 19.34 0.72 -1.59
C VAL A 112 18.56 1.07 -0.33
N MET A 113 19.00 2.06 0.45
CA MET A 113 18.27 2.47 1.65
C MET A 113 16.90 3.06 1.31
N ILE A 114 16.85 4.02 0.40
CA ILE A 114 15.62 4.73 0.05
C ILE A 114 14.60 3.76 -0.56
N SER A 115 15.01 2.95 -1.55
CA SER A 115 14.13 1.94 -2.16
C SER A 115 13.73 0.84 -1.17
N GLY A 116 14.64 0.43 -0.28
CA GLY A 116 14.38 -0.53 0.79
C GLY A 116 13.27 -0.07 1.73
N PHE A 117 13.33 1.18 2.22
CA PHE A 117 12.27 1.76 3.05
C PHE A 117 10.94 1.87 2.32
N VAL A 118 10.94 2.31 1.06
CA VAL A 118 9.71 2.36 0.22
C VAL A 118 9.10 0.95 0.09
N SER A 119 9.91 -0.07 -0.19
CA SER A 119 9.43 -1.45 -0.34
C SER A 119 8.85 -2.04 0.95
N CYS A 120 9.28 -1.52 2.11
CA CYS A 120 8.77 -1.90 3.43
C CYS A 120 7.61 -1.01 3.92
N GLY A 121 7.14 -0.06 3.10
CA GLY A 121 6.08 0.88 3.47
C GLY A 121 6.49 1.95 4.48
N MET A 122 7.79 2.14 4.72
CA MET A 122 8.35 3.11 5.67
C MET A 122 8.67 4.43 4.96
N TYR A 123 7.64 5.08 4.40
CA TYR A 123 7.81 6.21 3.48
C TYR A 123 8.43 7.46 4.13
N THR A 124 8.14 7.72 5.41
CA THR A 124 8.72 8.84 6.17
C THR A 124 10.23 8.69 6.32
N GLU A 125 10.71 7.48 6.62
CA GLU A 125 12.15 7.20 6.67
C GLU A 125 12.79 7.28 5.27
N ALA A 126 12.11 6.82 4.22
CA ALA A 126 12.60 6.94 2.85
C ALA A 126 12.87 8.41 2.47
N LEU A 127 11.93 9.31 2.80
CA LEU A 127 12.09 10.74 2.57
C LEU A 127 13.18 11.35 3.46
N ARG A 128 13.32 10.91 4.72
CA ARG A 128 14.43 11.37 5.58
C ARG A 128 15.80 11.04 4.95
N TYR A 129 16.01 9.79 4.53
CA TYR A 129 17.26 9.39 3.87
C TYR A 129 17.46 10.10 2.53
N PHE A 130 16.39 10.39 1.78
CA PHE A 130 16.49 11.21 0.57
C PHE A 130 17.01 12.62 0.86
N HIS A 131 16.47 13.31 1.87
CA HIS A 131 16.95 14.64 2.26
C HIS A 131 18.38 14.63 2.80
N GLU A 132 18.80 13.57 3.49
CA GLU A 132 20.18 13.38 3.93
C GLU A 132 21.12 13.18 2.73
N MET A 133 20.73 12.32 1.77
CA MET A 133 21.48 12.11 0.54
C MET A 133 21.72 13.42 -0.22
N LEU A 134 20.70 14.29 -0.30
CA LEU A 134 20.80 15.57 -1.01
C LEU A 134 21.85 16.54 -0.44
N ARG A 135 22.29 16.32 0.80
CA ARG A 135 23.39 17.11 1.40
C ARG A 135 24.76 16.69 0.89
N GLU A 136 24.87 15.48 0.36
CA GLU A 136 26.14 14.84 -0.01
C GLU A 136 26.24 14.57 -1.51
N LEU A 137 25.12 14.23 -2.17
CA LEU A 137 25.08 13.71 -3.53
C LEU A 137 23.86 14.20 -4.31
N THR A 138 24.00 14.21 -5.64
CA THR A 138 22.88 14.39 -6.56
C THR A 138 22.12 13.06 -6.74
N PRO A 139 20.78 13.04 -6.61
CA PRO A 139 20.00 11.83 -6.75
C PRO A 139 19.94 11.41 -8.22
N ASN A 140 19.98 10.11 -8.47
CA ASN A 140 19.71 9.56 -9.78
C ASN A 140 18.19 9.38 -9.99
N GLU A 141 17.80 9.02 -11.22
CA GLU A 141 16.40 8.77 -11.59
C GLU A 141 15.69 7.79 -10.65
N ALA A 142 16.34 6.68 -10.30
CA ALA A 142 15.75 5.66 -9.45
C ALA A 142 15.42 6.18 -8.04
N VAL A 143 16.30 7.02 -7.47
CA VAL A 143 16.07 7.66 -6.17
C VAL A 143 14.92 8.66 -6.25
N LEU A 144 14.86 9.48 -7.30
CA LEU A 144 13.77 10.45 -7.50
C LEU A 144 12.41 9.75 -7.62
N VAL A 145 12.33 8.66 -8.40
CA VAL A 145 11.11 7.84 -8.52
C VAL A 145 10.70 7.26 -7.15
N CYS A 146 11.66 6.79 -6.35
CA CYS A 146 11.37 6.29 -5.00
C CYS A 146 10.86 7.39 -4.07
N ALA A 147 11.47 8.58 -4.11
CA ALA A 147 11.06 9.73 -3.30
C ALA A 147 9.65 10.22 -3.69
N LEU A 148 9.36 10.33 -5.00
CA LEU A 148 8.02 10.66 -5.50
C LEU A 148 6.97 9.63 -5.08
N SER A 149 7.32 8.33 -5.14
CA SER A 149 6.45 7.25 -4.65
C SER A 149 6.17 7.39 -3.15
N ALA A 150 7.19 7.70 -2.34
CA ALA A 150 7.01 7.95 -0.91
C ALA A 150 6.07 9.15 -0.66
N CYS A 151 6.22 10.26 -1.39
CA CYS A 151 5.30 11.39 -1.35
C CYS A 151 3.87 10.97 -1.72
N ALA A 152 3.72 10.18 -2.80
CA ALA A 152 2.43 9.65 -3.26
C ALA A 152 1.75 8.78 -2.19
N HIS A 153 2.51 8.01 -1.42
CA HIS A 153 1.97 7.16 -0.36
C HIS A 153 1.64 7.93 0.92
N LEU A 154 2.38 8.98 1.25
CA LEU A 154 2.09 9.84 2.41
C LEU A 154 1.04 10.92 2.12
N GLY A 155 0.78 11.23 0.83
CA GLY A 155 0.00 12.40 0.44
C GLY A 155 0.75 13.72 0.68
N SER A 156 2.09 13.67 0.64
CA SER A 156 2.96 14.83 0.87
C SER A 156 3.11 15.62 -0.44
N LEU A 157 2.14 16.48 -0.69
CA LEU A 157 2.04 17.29 -1.89
C LEU A 157 3.14 18.36 -1.95
N ASP A 158 3.48 18.98 -0.82
CA ASP A 158 4.47 20.05 -0.79
C ASP A 158 5.86 19.51 -1.10
N GLN A 159 6.25 18.39 -0.48
CA GLN A 159 7.51 17.72 -0.83
C GLN A 159 7.50 17.20 -2.26
N GLY A 160 6.38 16.64 -2.73
CA GLY A 160 6.23 16.19 -4.12
C GLY A 160 6.43 17.32 -5.14
N LYS A 161 5.83 18.50 -4.90
CA LYS A 161 6.05 19.70 -5.73
C LYS A 161 7.49 20.18 -5.65
N TRP A 162 8.11 20.14 -4.48
CA TRP A 162 9.51 20.50 -4.33
C TRP A 162 10.42 19.59 -5.15
N ILE A 163 10.19 18.27 -5.15
CA ILE A 163 10.93 17.30 -5.96
C ILE A 163 10.71 17.56 -7.46
N HIS A 164 9.47 17.83 -7.88
CA HIS A 164 9.17 18.19 -9.26
C HIS A 164 9.93 19.46 -9.70
N GLY A 165 9.88 20.53 -8.90
CA GLY A 165 10.67 21.73 -9.16
C GLY A 165 12.18 21.49 -9.13
N TYR A 166 12.67 20.54 -8.32
CA TYR A 166 14.08 20.13 -8.33
C TYR A 166 14.46 19.46 -9.66
N ILE A 167 13.61 18.58 -10.21
CA ILE A 167 13.81 17.94 -11.53
C ILE A 167 13.93 19.01 -12.61
N ASP A 168 13.01 19.98 -12.64
CA ASP A 168 12.97 21.07 -13.62
C ASP A 168 14.21 21.97 -13.51
N ASN A 169 14.52 22.43 -12.30
CA ASN A 169 15.62 23.36 -12.04
C ASN A 169 17.00 22.75 -12.36
N ASN A 170 17.15 21.44 -12.16
CA ASN A 170 18.39 20.73 -12.49
C ASN A 170 18.40 20.16 -13.91
N ARG A 171 17.36 20.41 -14.72
CA ARG A 171 17.22 19.93 -16.09
C ARG A 171 17.39 18.40 -16.20
N ILE A 172 16.88 17.68 -15.21
CA ILE A 172 16.89 16.22 -15.21
C ILE A 172 15.88 15.79 -16.28
N PRO A 173 16.27 14.95 -17.27
CA PRO A 173 15.35 14.54 -18.32
C PRO A 173 14.14 13.83 -17.72
N GLU A 174 12.94 14.30 -18.02
CA GLU A 174 11.69 13.64 -17.66
C GLU A 174 11.50 12.39 -18.52
N THR A 175 12.15 11.30 -18.11
CA THR A 175 11.93 9.99 -18.69
C THR A 175 10.48 9.53 -18.45
N SER A 176 10.05 8.49 -19.15
CA SER A 176 8.72 7.91 -18.91
C SER A 176 8.53 7.48 -17.45
N ASN A 177 9.58 7.00 -16.77
CA ASN A 177 9.49 6.59 -15.38
C ASN A 177 9.27 7.78 -14.43
N ILE A 178 10.03 8.87 -14.62
CA ILE A 178 9.87 10.10 -13.82
C ILE A 178 8.47 10.67 -14.03
N THR A 179 8.04 10.78 -15.29
CA THR A 179 6.72 11.33 -15.61
C THR A 179 5.60 10.47 -15.03
N THR A 180 5.72 9.14 -15.12
CA THR A 180 4.77 8.20 -14.50
C THR A 180 4.70 8.38 -12.98
N ALA A 181 5.86 8.55 -12.33
CA ALA A 181 5.94 8.77 -10.88
C ALA A 181 5.35 10.13 -10.46
N LEU A 182 5.53 11.18 -11.28
CA LEU A 182 4.91 12.48 -11.07
C LEU A 182 3.38 12.41 -11.22
N ILE A 183 2.87 11.74 -12.26
CA ILE A 183 1.42 11.50 -12.45
C ILE A 183 0.84 10.77 -11.23
N ASP A 184 1.49 9.68 -10.78
CA ASP A 184 1.03 8.91 -9.61
C ASP A 184 1.06 9.76 -8.33
N MET A 185 2.14 10.53 -8.12
CA MET A 185 2.30 11.42 -6.99
C MET A 185 1.21 12.49 -6.94
N TYR A 186 1.01 13.26 -8.02
CA TYR A 186 -0.02 14.30 -8.04
C TYR A 186 -1.42 13.71 -7.87
N ALA A 187 -1.73 12.61 -8.56
CA ALA A 187 -3.03 11.95 -8.43
C ALA A 187 -3.30 11.50 -6.99
N LYS A 188 -2.33 10.82 -6.35
CA LYS A 188 -2.45 10.33 -4.98
C LYS A 188 -2.33 11.40 -3.90
N CYS A 189 -1.80 12.57 -4.22
CA CYS A 189 -1.79 13.76 -3.36
C CYS A 189 -3.02 14.67 -3.57
N GLY A 190 -4.04 14.19 -4.28
CA GLY A 190 -5.32 14.90 -4.43
C GLY A 190 -5.36 15.95 -5.54
N ARG A 191 -4.31 16.06 -6.36
CA ARG A 191 -4.19 17.02 -7.48
C ARG A 191 -4.30 16.30 -8.82
N ILE A 192 -5.49 15.78 -9.09
CA ILE A 192 -5.77 15.04 -10.33
C ILE A 192 -5.65 15.93 -11.57
N ASP A 193 -5.90 17.23 -11.42
CA ASP A 193 -5.70 18.26 -12.45
C ASP A 193 -4.23 18.36 -12.90
N CYS A 194 -3.30 18.41 -11.95
CA CYS A 194 -1.87 18.41 -12.25
C CYS A 194 -1.42 17.10 -12.90
N ALA A 195 -1.94 15.97 -12.42
CA ALA A 195 -1.63 14.65 -12.98
C ALA A 195 -2.09 14.53 -14.44
N TYR A 196 -3.29 15.03 -14.75
CA TYR A 196 -3.83 15.02 -16.11
C TYR A 196 -3.03 15.93 -17.05
N ASN A 197 -2.66 17.13 -16.58
CA ASN A 197 -1.85 18.06 -17.37
C ASN A 197 -0.47 17.45 -17.71
N LEU A 198 0.19 16.79 -16.75
CA LEU A 198 1.44 16.06 -17.02
C LEU A 198 1.21 14.95 -18.05
N PHE A 199 0.15 14.16 -17.89
CA PHE A 199 -0.20 13.07 -18.80
C PHE A 199 -0.44 13.54 -20.24
N ASP A 200 -1.11 14.68 -20.43
CA ASP A 200 -1.38 15.24 -21.76
C ASP A 200 -0.14 15.78 -22.45
N ASN A 201 0.83 16.27 -21.67
CA ASN A 201 2.08 16.83 -22.20
C ASN A 201 3.13 15.75 -22.52
N VAL A 202 2.88 14.47 -22.23
CA VAL A 202 3.81 13.38 -22.57
C VAL A 202 3.85 13.19 -24.09
N PRO A 203 5.00 13.42 -24.76
CA PRO A 203 5.07 13.36 -26.22
C PRO A 203 4.78 11.98 -26.81
N ARG A 204 5.19 10.93 -26.09
CA ARG A 204 4.95 9.53 -26.48
C ARG A 204 4.60 8.72 -25.24
N ARG A 205 3.31 8.63 -24.96
CA ARG A 205 2.79 7.85 -23.84
C ARG A 205 3.02 6.36 -24.05
N ASP A 206 3.39 5.69 -22.97
CA ASP A 206 3.45 4.24 -22.91
C ASP A 206 2.38 3.67 -21.96
N VAL A 207 2.36 2.34 -21.83
CA VAL A 207 1.42 1.62 -20.98
C VAL A 207 1.49 2.08 -19.52
N GLN A 208 2.67 2.50 -19.02
CA GLN A 208 2.83 2.93 -17.64
C GLN A 208 2.17 4.29 -17.40
N ASN A 209 2.36 5.26 -18.31
CA ASN A 209 1.73 6.57 -18.19
C ASN A 209 0.19 6.45 -18.18
N PHE A 210 -0.38 5.67 -19.11
CA PHE A 210 -1.83 5.39 -19.15
C PHE A 210 -2.32 4.68 -17.89
N THR A 211 -1.59 3.67 -17.42
CA THR A 211 -1.97 2.92 -16.22
C THR A 211 -1.97 3.80 -14.96
N SER A 212 -0.99 4.69 -14.82
CA SER A 212 -0.91 5.64 -13.71
C SER A 212 -2.08 6.62 -13.74
N MET A 213 -2.37 7.21 -14.89
CA MET A 213 -3.49 8.15 -15.05
C MET A 213 -4.85 7.48 -14.79
N ILE A 214 -5.09 6.29 -15.34
CA ILE A 214 -6.33 5.51 -15.12
C ILE A 214 -6.50 5.17 -13.64
N SER A 215 -5.43 4.74 -12.96
CA SER A 215 -5.47 4.42 -11.53
C SER A 215 -5.75 5.67 -10.69
N GLY A 216 -5.15 6.81 -11.07
CA GLY A 216 -5.43 8.12 -10.52
C GLY A 216 -6.90 8.53 -10.63
N LEU A 217 -7.48 8.47 -11.83
CA LEU A 217 -8.90 8.80 -12.02
C LEU A 217 -9.81 7.86 -11.21
N SER A 218 -9.44 6.58 -11.13
CA SER A 218 -10.20 5.56 -10.42
C SER A 218 -10.22 5.76 -8.91
N ILE A 219 -9.09 6.14 -8.29
CA ILE A 219 -9.03 6.46 -6.85
C ILE A 219 -9.81 7.75 -6.54
N HIS A 220 -9.92 8.68 -7.49
CA HIS A 220 -10.78 9.88 -7.37
C HIS A 220 -12.27 9.59 -7.61
N GLY A 221 -12.63 8.38 -8.04
CA GLY A 221 -14.00 8.03 -8.38
C GLY A 221 -14.50 8.63 -9.70
N LEU A 222 -13.57 9.03 -10.58
CA LEU A 222 -13.82 9.56 -11.91
C LEU A 222 -13.81 8.43 -12.95
N GLY A 223 -14.76 7.49 -12.81
CA GLY A 223 -14.77 6.26 -13.62
C GLY A 223 -15.01 6.49 -15.12
N GLU A 224 -15.83 7.47 -15.48
CA GLU A 224 -16.06 7.81 -16.89
C GLU A 224 -14.79 8.34 -17.56
N ASP A 225 -14.06 9.24 -16.87
CA ASP A 225 -12.77 9.74 -17.34
C ASP A 225 -11.73 8.63 -17.44
N ALA A 226 -11.73 7.68 -16.48
CA ALA A 226 -10.85 6.51 -16.53
C ALA A 226 -11.14 5.62 -17.76
N ILE A 227 -12.41 5.45 -18.13
CA ILE A 227 -12.81 4.73 -19.35
C ILE A 227 -12.38 5.52 -20.59
N HIS A 228 -12.54 6.85 -20.61
CA HIS A 228 -12.10 7.68 -21.73
C HIS A 228 -10.59 7.54 -21.98
N VAL A 229 -9.77 7.65 -20.92
CA VAL A 229 -8.31 7.47 -21.02
C VAL A 229 -7.96 6.03 -21.44
N PHE A 230 -8.71 5.02 -21.00
CA PHE A 230 -8.54 3.64 -21.47
C PHE A 230 -8.88 3.49 -22.97
N GLN A 231 -9.95 4.12 -23.46
CA GLN A 231 -10.29 4.10 -24.88
C GLN A 231 -9.22 4.80 -25.73
N GLN A 232 -8.66 5.90 -25.23
CA GLN A 232 -7.54 6.58 -25.86
C GLN A 232 -6.31 5.67 -25.96
N MET A 233 -5.98 4.92 -24.90
CA MET A 233 -4.91 3.92 -24.92
C MET A 233 -5.09 2.89 -26.04
N LEU A 234 -6.33 2.39 -26.19
CA LEU A 234 -6.67 1.42 -27.24
C LEU A 234 -6.58 2.05 -28.63
N ALA A 235 -6.98 3.32 -28.80
CA ALA A 235 -6.86 4.06 -30.05
C ALA A 235 -5.40 4.27 -30.46
N GLU A 236 -4.51 4.46 -29.49
CA GLU A 236 -3.05 4.52 -29.69
C GLU A 236 -2.42 3.13 -29.92
N LYS A 237 -3.24 2.06 -30.04
CA LYS A 237 -2.83 0.66 -30.27
C LYS A 237 -1.93 0.09 -29.16
N LEU A 238 -2.02 0.66 -27.95
CA LEU A 238 -1.34 0.14 -26.78
C LEU A 238 -2.18 -0.95 -26.11
N LYS A 239 -1.53 -2.07 -25.80
CA LYS A 239 -2.18 -3.22 -25.19
C LYS A 239 -2.24 -3.04 -23.67
N PRO A 240 -3.43 -3.09 -23.03
CA PRO A 240 -3.54 -2.97 -21.59
C PRO A 240 -2.93 -4.19 -20.90
N ASN A 241 -2.37 -3.97 -19.71
CA ASN A 241 -1.90 -5.04 -18.84
C ASN A 241 -2.88 -5.25 -17.68
N GLY A 242 -2.61 -6.24 -16.81
CA GLY A 242 -3.49 -6.51 -15.66
C GLY A 242 -3.66 -5.32 -14.72
N ILE A 243 -2.63 -4.50 -14.52
CA ILE A 243 -2.73 -3.32 -13.65
C ILE A 243 -3.64 -2.26 -14.29
N THR A 244 -3.52 -2.04 -15.60
CA THR A 244 -4.40 -1.14 -16.36
C THR A 244 -5.86 -1.55 -16.20
N ILE A 245 -6.17 -2.83 -16.41
CA ILE A 245 -7.53 -3.35 -16.35
C ILE A 245 -8.09 -3.27 -14.92
N LEU A 246 -7.29 -3.63 -13.92
CA LEU A 246 -7.66 -3.47 -12.52
C LEU A 246 -8.00 -2.01 -12.18
N GLY A 247 -7.21 -1.05 -12.69
CA GLY A 247 -7.49 0.37 -12.59
C GLY A 247 -8.88 0.71 -13.12
N VAL A 248 -9.17 0.38 -14.39
CA VAL A 248 -10.48 0.68 -15.00
C VAL A 248 -11.64 0.01 -14.26
N LEU A 249 -11.47 -1.25 -13.84
CA LEU A 249 -12.50 -1.95 -13.05
C LEU A 249 -12.77 -1.24 -11.71
N ASN A 250 -11.74 -0.74 -11.03
CA ASN A 250 -11.93 0.05 -9.80
C ASN A 250 -12.69 1.35 -10.08
N GLY A 251 -12.34 2.06 -11.16
CA GLY A 251 -13.06 3.25 -11.60
C GLY A 251 -14.54 2.96 -11.87
N CYS A 252 -14.83 1.83 -12.54
CA CYS A 252 -16.19 1.35 -12.78
C CYS A 252 -16.92 1.00 -11.47
N SER A 253 -16.24 0.32 -10.54
CA SER A 253 -16.79 -0.04 -9.23
C SER A 253 -17.15 1.19 -8.40
N HIS A 254 -16.31 2.22 -8.39
CA HIS A 254 -16.55 3.46 -7.63
C HIS A 254 -17.60 4.37 -8.25
N SER A 255 -17.90 4.19 -9.54
CA SER A 255 -18.82 5.03 -10.32
C SER A 255 -20.11 4.32 -10.72
N GLY A 256 -20.26 3.03 -10.39
CA GLY A 256 -21.44 2.23 -10.72
C GLY A 256 -21.56 1.84 -12.19
N LEU A 257 -20.46 1.85 -12.96
CA LEU A 257 -20.43 1.58 -14.40
C LEU A 257 -20.40 0.08 -14.70
N VAL A 258 -21.44 -0.63 -14.26
CA VAL A 258 -21.51 -2.10 -14.29
C VAL A 258 -21.41 -2.67 -15.70
N GLN A 259 -22.05 -2.03 -16.69
CA GLN A 259 -22.07 -2.53 -18.06
C GLN A 259 -20.68 -2.46 -18.69
N GLN A 260 -20.01 -1.30 -18.59
CA GLN A 260 -18.66 -1.08 -19.08
C GLN A 260 -17.66 -1.99 -18.35
N GLY A 261 -17.74 -2.07 -17.02
CA GLY A 261 -16.90 -2.97 -16.23
C GLY A 261 -17.09 -4.45 -16.58
N SER A 262 -18.33 -4.90 -16.80
CA SER A 262 -18.62 -6.26 -17.30
C SER A 262 -18.00 -6.50 -18.68
N SER A 263 -18.14 -5.56 -19.60
CA SER A 263 -17.57 -5.67 -20.95
C SER A 263 -16.04 -5.82 -20.89
N ILE A 264 -15.38 -4.98 -20.10
CA ILE A 264 -13.92 -5.03 -19.94
C ILE A 264 -13.49 -6.36 -19.32
N PHE A 265 -14.17 -6.80 -18.25
CA PHE A 265 -13.83 -8.03 -17.54
C PHE A 265 -13.91 -9.28 -18.43
N TYR A 266 -14.98 -9.45 -19.21
CA TYR A 266 -15.12 -10.62 -20.08
C TYR A 266 -14.21 -10.59 -21.32
N ASN A 267 -13.73 -9.41 -21.71
CA ASN A 267 -12.83 -9.24 -22.84
C ASN A 267 -11.33 -9.29 -22.47
N MET A 268 -11.00 -9.41 -21.19
CA MET A 268 -9.62 -9.43 -20.68
C MET A 268 -8.71 -10.42 -21.41
N GLU A 269 -9.17 -11.67 -21.49
CA GLU A 269 -8.38 -12.76 -22.06
C GLU A 269 -8.53 -12.82 -23.58
N SER A 270 -9.75 -12.66 -24.11
CA SER A 270 -10.02 -12.78 -25.55
C SER A 270 -9.42 -11.66 -26.39
N LEU A 271 -9.48 -10.40 -25.93
CA LEU A 271 -8.96 -9.26 -26.69
C LEU A 271 -7.52 -8.90 -26.32
N TRP A 272 -7.15 -9.06 -25.05
CA TRP A 272 -5.86 -8.61 -24.54
C TRP A 272 -5.00 -9.72 -23.93
N GLY A 273 -5.42 -10.99 -23.95
CA GLY A 273 -4.61 -12.09 -23.41
C GLY A 273 -4.20 -11.89 -21.94
N VAL A 274 -4.96 -11.10 -21.18
CA VAL A 274 -4.73 -10.87 -19.76
C VAL A 274 -5.58 -11.85 -18.98
N VAL A 275 -4.92 -12.84 -18.37
CA VAL A 275 -5.61 -13.83 -17.52
C VAL A 275 -6.09 -13.14 -16.24
N PRO A 276 -7.39 -13.20 -15.91
CA PRO A 276 -7.93 -12.62 -14.69
C PRO A 276 -7.29 -13.22 -13.43
N LYS A 277 -6.76 -12.35 -12.58
CA LYS A 277 -6.22 -12.68 -11.25
C LYS A 277 -7.24 -12.36 -10.13
N ILE A 278 -6.94 -12.79 -8.91
CA ILE A 278 -7.80 -12.60 -7.73
C ILE A 278 -8.24 -11.14 -7.54
N GLU A 279 -7.36 -10.19 -7.82
CA GLU A 279 -7.64 -8.76 -7.68
C GLU A 279 -8.71 -8.27 -8.67
N HIS A 280 -8.69 -8.79 -9.91
CA HIS A 280 -9.68 -8.46 -10.93
C HIS A 280 -11.05 -9.03 -10.57
N TYR A 281 -11.09 -10.28 -10.10
CA TYR A 281 -12.33 -10.89 -9.60
C TYR A 281 -12.88 -10.15 -8.39
N GLY A 282 -12.02 -9.79 -7.43
CA GLY A 282 -12.42 -9.04 -6.24
C GLY A 282 -13.05 -7.70 -6.60
N CYS A 283 -12.43 -6.95 -7.52
CA CYS A 283 -12.99 -5.69 -8.01
C CYS A 283 -14.33 -5.88 -8.75
N TYR A 284 -14.42 -6.87 -9.64
CA TYR A 284 -15.64 -7.14 -10.41
C TYR A 284 -16.80 -7.60 -9.52
N ILE A 285 -16.52 -8.44 -8.52
CA ILE A 285 -17.49 -8.89 -7.51
C ILE A 285 -17.93 -7.72 -6.62
N ASP A 286 -17.00 -6.85 -6.19
CA ASP A 286 -17.32 -5.63 -5.43
C ASP A 286 -18.28 -4.73 -6.21
N MET A 287 -18.00 -4.47 -7.50
CA MET A 287 -18.85 -3.68 -8.37
C MET A 287 -20.27 -4.28 -8.50
N LEU A 288 -20.37 -5.60 -8.76
CA LEU A 288 -21.67 -6.29 -8.86
C LEU A 288 -22.42 -6.26 -7.52
N GLY A 289 -21.71 -6.45 -6.41
CA GLY A 289 -22.27 -6.41 -5.07
C GLY A 289 -22.84 -5.03 -4.74
N ARG A 290 -22.07 -3.96 -4.96
CA ARG A 290 -22.51 -2.57 -4.74
C ARG A 290 -23.76 -2.24 -5.57
N ALA A 291 -23.83 -2.74 -6.80
CA ALA A 291 -24.98 -2.56 -7.68
C ALA A 291 -26.18 -3.49 -7.38
N GLY A 292 -26.06 -4.39 -6.39
CA GLY A 292 -27.15 -5.28 -5.97
C GLY A 292 -27.32 -6.55 -6.81
N TYR A 293 -26.40 -6.84 -7.75
CA TYR A 293 -26.43 -8.03 -8.60
C TYR A 293 -25.89 -9.29 -7.89
N PHE A 294 -26.44 -9.63 -6.72
CA PHE A 294 -25.95 -10.70 -5.83
C PHE A 294 -25.83 -12.07 -6.51
N ALA A 295 -26.85 -12.47 -7.28
CA ALA A 295 -26.84 -13.76 -7.97
C ALA A 295 -25.69 -13.86 -8.99
N LYS A 296 -25.45 -12.78 -9.74
CA LYS A 296 -24.34 -12.70 -10.71
C LYS A 296 -23.00 -12.66 -9.99
N ALA A 297 -22.87 -11.87 -8.93
CA ALA A 297 -21.65 -11.81 -8.11
C ALA A 297 -21.27 -13.18 -7.53
N PHE A 298 -22.24 -13.92 -7.01
CA PHE A 298 -22.02 -15.26 -6.48
C PHE A 298 -21.71 -16.30 -7.57
N GLY A 299 -22.35 -16.16 -8.74
CA GLY A 299 -22.05 -16.97 -9.91
C GLY A 299 -20.60 -16.81 -10.35
N VAL A 300 -20.11 -15.56 -10.41
CA VAL A 300 -18.71 -15.24 -10.70
C VAL A 300 -17.79 -15.87 -9.66
N LEU A 301 -18.08 -15.67 -8.36
CA LEU A 301 -17.29 -16.25 -7.26
C LEU A 301 -17.11 -17.77 -7.40
N LYS A 302 -18.17 -18.49 -7.75
CA LYS A 302 -18.13 -19.96 -7.96
C LYS A 302 -17.34 -20.38 -9.19
N SER A 303 -17.32 -19.55 -10.23
CA SER A 303 -16.62 -19.84 -11.49
C SER A 303 -15.13 -19.52 -11.45
N MET A 304 -14.64 -18.89 -10.37
CA MET A 304 -13.25 -18.49 -10.25
C MET A 304 -12.31 -19.71 -10.25
N PRO A 305 -11.21 -19.68 -11.03
CA PRO A 305 -10.20 -20.74 -11.01
C PRO A 305 -9.26 -20.65 -9.79
N VAL A 306 -9.43 -19.62 -8.96
CA VAL A 306 -8.61 -19.32 -7.77
C VAL A 306 -9.50 -19.22 -6.53
N SER A 307 -8.96 -19.61 -5.38
CA SER A 307 -9.70 -19.49 -4.11
C SER A 307 -9.97 -18.02 -3.77
N PRO A 308 -11.20 -17.65 -3.38
CA PRO A 308 -11.52 -16.29 -2.95
C PRO A 308 -10.73 -15.91 -1.69
N ASP A 309 -10.13 -14.72 -1.72
CA ASP A 309 -9.39 -14.18 -0.59
C ASP A 309 -10.29 -13.35 0.35
N LEU A 310 -9.67 -12.85 1.43
CA LEU A 310 -10.31 -11.99 2.42
C LEU A 310 -10.97 -10.74 1.81
N VAL A 311 -10.44 -10.22 0.71
CA VAL A 311 -10.93 -9.00 0.06
C VAL A 311 -12.24 -9.27 -0.66
N VAL A 312 -12.33 -10.36 -1.43
CA VAL A 312 -13.55 -10.77 -2.13
C VAL A 312 -14.71 -10.97 -1.16
N TRP A 313 -14.47 -11.69 -0.06
CA TRP A 313 -15.50 -11.92 0.96
C TRP A 313 -15.94 -10.61 1.61
N ARG A 314 -15.00 -9.72 1.98
CA ARG A 314 -15.33 -8.40 2.54
C ARG A 314 -16.18 -7.56 1.60
N ALA A 315 -15.92 -7.60 0.29
CA ALA A 315 -16.70 -6.88 -0.71
C ALA A 315 -18.17 -7.35 -0.74
N LEU A 316 -18.40 -8.66 -0.78
CA LEU A 316 -19.76 -9.22 -0.73
C LEU A 316 -20.49 -8.90 0.58
N LEU A 317 -19.78 -8.92 1.71
CA LEU A 317 -20.38 -8.55 3.00
C LEU A 317 -20.74 -7.07 3.08
N SER A 318 -19.88 -6.20 2.56
CA SER A 318 -20.20 -4.78 2.43
C SER A 318 -21.44 -4.58 1.57
N ALA A 319 -21.57 -5.30 0.46
CA ALA A 319 -22.76 -5.27 -0.39
C ALA A 319 -24.03 -5.76 0.34
N CYS A 320 -23.96 -6.85 1.11
CA CYS A 320 -25.09 -7.32 1.91
C CYS A 320 -25.57 -6.24 2.88
N ARG A 321 -24.63 -5.55 3.53
CA ARG A 321 -24.92 -4.47 4.47
C ARG A 321 -25.59 -3.29 3.77
N ILE A 322 -25.03 -2.82 2.64
CA ILE A 322 -25.56 -1.70 1.85
C ILE A 322 -27.01 -1.97 1.44
N HIS A 323 -27.32 -3.17 0.98
CA HIS A 323 -28.65 -3.56 0.51
C HIS A 323 -29.54 -4.20 1.60
N ARG A 324 -29.08 -4.23 2.87
CA ARG A 324 -29.76 -4.88 4.01
C ARG A 324 -30.22 -6.32 3.71
N ASN A 325 -29.42 -7.07 2.96
CA ASN A 325 -29.74 -8.41 2.50
C ASN A 325 -29.20 -9.48 3.47
N ALA A 326 -29.90 -9.67 4.58
CA ALA A 326 -29.51 -10.62 5.62
C ALA A 326 -29.50 -12.08 5.12
N THR A 327 -30.43 -12.45 4.23
CA THR A 327 -30.54 -13.83 3.71
C THR A 327 -29.32 -14.22 2.89
N PHE A 328 -28.80 -13.31 2.07
CA PHE A 328 -27.58 -13.56 1.30
C PHE A 328 -26.34 -13.59 2.22
N ALA A 329 -26.29 -12.75 3.25
CA ALA A 329 -25.23 -12.79 4.26
C ALA A 329 -25.20 -14.15 4.99
N GLU A 330 -26.36 -14.70 5.40
CA GLU A 330 -26.44 -16.05 5.98
C GLU A 330 -25.96 -17.14 5.02
N ARG A 331 -26.26 -16.99 3.72
CA ARG A 331 -25.78 -17.92 2.69
C ARG A 331 -24.25 -17.90 2.57
N ILE A 332 -23.63 -16.75 2.75
CA ILE A 332 -22.17 -16.60 2.81
C ILE A 332 -21.62 -17.29 4.07
N VAL A 333 -22.22 -17.09 5.25
CA VAL A 333 -21.81 -17.78 6.50
C VAL A 333 -21.80 -19.28 6.29
N ASN A 334 -22.92 -19.85 5.84
CA ASN A 334 -23.07 -21.28 5.68
C ASN A 334 -22.04 -21.86 4.70
N HIS A 335 -21.65 -21.08 3.69
CA HIS A 335 -20.60 -21.49 2.76
C HIS A 335 -19.21 -21.42 3.39
N LEU A 336 -18.90 -20.36 4.16
CA LEU A 336 -17.63 -20.21 4.86
C LEU A 336 -17.41 -21.27 5.95
N GLU A 337 -18.47 -21.68 6.66
CA GLU A 337 -18.41 -22.74 7.68
C GLU A 337 -18.15 -24.13 7.09
N GLN A 338 -18.46 -24.32 5.80
CA GLN A 338 -18.19 -25.57 5.08
C GLN A 338 -16.77 -25.64 4.51
N LEU A 339 -16.02 -24.53 4.50
CA LEU A 339 -14.64 -24.52 4.03
C LEU A 339 -13.71 -25.06 5.13
N ASP A 340 -12.72 -25.86 4.74
CA ASP A 340 -11.72 -26.40 5.67
C ASP A 340 -10.96 -25.23 6.34
N PRO A 341 -10.89 -25.17 7.69
CA PRO A 341 -10.19 -24.13 8.47
C PRO A 341 -8.74 -23.88 8.06
N HIS A 342 -8.06 -24.87 7.45
CA HIS A 342 -6.69 -24.73 6.96
C HIS A 342 -6.58 -23.98 5.63
N THR A 343 -7.69 -23.80 4.90
CA THR A 343 -7.72 -23.28 3.52
C THR A 343 -7.80 -21.75 3.44
N CYS A 344 -8.27 -21.08 4.49
CA CYS A 344 -8.45 -19.63 4.48
C CYS A 344 -8.05 -19.01 5.83
N ALA A 345 -6.80 -18.55 5.91
CA ALA A 345 -6.32 -17.77 7.04
C ALA A 345 -7.16 -16.48 7.19
N GLY A 346 -7.71 -16.24 8.38
CA GLY A 346 -8.55 -15.08 8.66
C GLY A 346 -10.07 -15.28 8.47
N THR A 347 -10.52 -16.52 8.21
CA THR A 347 -11.95 -16.88 8.17
C THR A 347 -12.67 -16.52 9.47
N ASP A 348 -12.01 -16.67 10.62
CA ASP A 348 -12.57 -16.30 11.92
C ASP A 348 -12.87 -14.79 12.03
N VAL A 349 -11.99 -13.94 11.48
CA VAL A 349 -12.18 -12.47 11.45
C VAL A 349 -13.36 -12.11 10.54
N LEU A 350 -13.49 -12.79 9.40
CA LEU A 350 -14.61 -12.61 8.46
C LEU A 350 -15.93 -13.01 9.07
N LEU A 351 -16.00 -14.22 9.64
CA LEU A 351 -17.19 -14.73 10.30
C LEU A 351 -17.59 -13.83 11.47
N ALA A 352 -16.65 -13.35 12.27
CA ALA A 352 -16.93 -12.41 13.35
C ALA A 352 -17.54 -11.09 12.84
N LYS A 353 -17.03 -10.52 11.74
CA LYS A 353 -17.62 -9.32 11.12
C LYS A 353 -19.01 -9.59 10.55
N LEU A 354 -19.21 -10.76 9.98
CA LEU A 354 -20.47 -11.17 9.39
C LEU A 354 -21.54 -11.37 10.48
N TYR A 355 -21.21 -12.11 11.53
CA TYR A 355 -22.09 -12.29 12.68
C TYR A 355 -22.45 -10.96 13.35
N ALA A 356 -21.49 -10.02 13.46
CA ALA A 356 -21.78 -8.66 13.91
C ALA A 356 -22.79 -7.94 12.99
N SER A 357 -22.62 -8.04 11.67
CA SER A 357 -23.56 -7.44 10.70
C SER A 357 -24.97 -8.04 10.74
N LEU A 358 -25.10 -9.28 11.21
CA LEU A 358 -26.38 -9.99 11.41
C LEU A 358 -26.93 -9.84 12.83
N GLY A 359 -26.24 -9.11 13.73
CA GLY A 359 -26.63 -8.97 15.14
C GLY A 359 -26.45 -10.24 15.99
N LYS A 360 -25.73 -11.25 15.49
CA LYS A 360 -25.47 -12.54 16.17
C LYS A 360 -24.25 -12.43 17.10
N TRP A 361 -24.35 -11.64 18.17
CA TRP A 361 -23.22 -11.28 19.05
C TRP A 361 -22.59 -12.44 19.82
N GLU A 362 -23.37 -13.47 20.15
CA GLU A 362 -22.87 -14.67 20.83
C GLU A 362 -21.80 -15.39 19.99
N ASN A 363 -22.04 -15.51 18.69
CA ASN A 363 -21.10 -16.12 17.74
C ASN A 363 -19.83 -15.26 17.58
N VAL A 364 -19.97 -13.92 17.64
CA VAL A 364 -18.82 -12.99 17.61
C VAL A 364 -17.93 -13.19 18.83
N ALA A 365 -18.52 -13.29 20.03
CA ALA A 365 -17.79 -13.51 21.27
C ALA A 365 -17.05 -14.86 21.25
N LEU A 366 -17.71 -15.92 20.76
CA LEU A 366 -17.11 -17.24 20.62
C LEU A 366 -15.88 -17.21 19.69
N LEU A 367 -16.00 -16.58 18.52
CA LEU A 367 -14.89 -16.48 17.57
C LEU A 367 -13.75 -15.62 18.11
N ARG A 368 -14.03 -14.49 18.77
CA ARG A 368 -12.99 -13.66 19.40
C ARG A 368 -12.22 -14.42 20.49
N LYS A 369 -12.89 -15.28 21.27
CA LYS A 369 -12.24 -16.15 22.26
C LYS A 369 -11.30 -17.17 21.62
N ILE A 370 -11.65 -17.70 20.45
CA ILE A 370 -10.80 -18.58 19.65
C ILE A 370 -9.62 -17.80 19.06
N MET A 371 -9.87 -16.58 18.57
CA MET A 371 -8.87 -15.70 17.97
C MET A 371 -7.85 -15.15 18.97
N GLY A 372 -8.24 -14.89 20.23
CA GLY A 372 -7.35 -14.33 21.26
C GLY A 372 -6.13 -15.19 21.60
N LYS A 373 -6.07 -16.44 21.12
CA LYS A 373 -4.90 -17.33 21.23
C LYS A 373 -3.92 -17.23 20.05
N LYS A 374 -4.32 -16.62 18.94
CA LYS A 374 -3.48 -16.35 17.77
C LYS A 374 -3.20 -14.85 17.73
N ASN A 375 -2.14 -14.43 18.41
CA ASN A 375 -1.67 -13.05 18.38
C ASN A 375 -1.19 -12.75 16.96
N ASN A 376 -2.07 -12.20 16.12
CA ASN A 376 -1.71 -11.68 14.81
C ASN A 376 -1.57 -10.17 14.93
N GLN A 377 -0.46 -9.65 14.38
CA GLN A 377 -0.24 -8.23 14.11
C GLN A 377 -1.54 -7.61 13.58
N LEU A 378 -2.21 -6.83 14.42
CA LEU A 378 -3.31 -5.99 13.96
C LEU A 378 -2.69 -4.89 13.10
N ASP A 379 -3.14 -4.74 11.85
CA ASP A 379 -2.86 -3.54 11.05
C ASP A 379 -3.32 -2.32 11.87
N ILE A 380 -2.38 -1.62 12.48
CA ILE A 380 -2.67 -0.42 13.26
C ILE A 380 -3.14 0.65 12.27
N GLY A 381 -4.33 1.21 12.52
CA GLY A 381 -4.83 2.34 11.75
C GLY A 381 -3.93 3.55 11.94
N CYS A 382 -3.33 4.01 10.84
CA CYS A 382 -2.50 5.21 10.80
C CYS A 382 -3.11 6.21 9.81
N SER A 383 -3.04 7.48 10.20
CA SER A 383 -3.40 8.60 9.34
C SER A 383 -2.24 9.60 9.27
N TRP A 384 -1.99 10.13 8.09
CA TRP A 384 -0.98 11.14 7.82
C TRP A 384 -1.62 12.43 7.34
N ILE A 385 -1.06 13.55 7.76
CA ILE A 385 -1.43 14.90 7.34
C ILE A 385 -0.17 15.72 7.14
N GLU A 386 -0.08 16.45 6.03
CA GLU A 386 1.02 17.37 5.76
C GLU A 386 0.60 18.81 6.08
N ILE A 387 1.37 19.50 6.93
CA ILE A 387 1.17 20.91 7.24
C ILE A 387 2.54 21.60 7.17
N ASN A 388 2.63 22.67 6.38
CA ASN A 388 3.86 23.45 6.18
C ASN A 388 5.06 22.58 5.77
N GLY A 389 4.85 21.60 4.88
CA GLY A 389 5.88 20.67 4.39
C GLY A 389 6.33 19.58 5.37
N VAL A 390 5.73 19.50 6.57
CA VAL A 390 6.00 18.46 7.57
C VAL A 390 4.86 17.45 7.58
N VAL A 391 5.20 16.17 7.45
CA VAL A 391 4.24 15.06 7.55
C VAL A 391 4.10 14.64 9.00
N HIS A 392 2.88 14.69 9.52
CA HIS A 392 2.52 14.25 10.86
C HIS A 392 1.77 12.92 10.78
N GLU A 393 2.23 11.93 11.55
CA GLU A 393 1.59 10.62 11.68
C GLU A 393 0.77 10.56 12.97
N PHE A 394 -0.46 10.05 12.87
CA PHE A 394 -1.33 9.75 13.99
C PHE A 394 -1.68 8.28 14.02
N ARG A 395 -1.55 7.64 15.20
CA ARG A 395 -1.94 6.24 15.43
C ARG A 395 -3.17 6.14 16.33
N VAL A 396 -3.88 5.01 16.27
CA VAL A 396 -4.94 4.73 17.26
C VAL A 396 -4.32 4.73 18.66
N SER A 397 -4.91 5.51 19.57
CA SER A 397 -4.39 5.74 20.93
C SER A 397 -3.00 6.39 20.97
N ASP A 398 -2.72 7.30 20.03
CA ASP A 398 -1.44 8.02 19.99
C ASP A 398 -1.06 8.67 21.33
N THR A 399 0.21 8.56 21.68
CA THR A 399 0.86 9.21 22.83
C THR A 399 2.19 9.85 22.46
N LEU A 400 2.65 9.68 21.21
CA LEU A 400 3.98 10.06 20.75
C LEU A 400 3.99 11.41 20.02
N HIS A 401 2.86 11.82 19.45
CA HIS A 401 2.80 13.10 18.75
C HIS A 401 3.06 14.29 19.72
N PRO A 402 3.94 15.25 19.39
CA PRO A 402 4.32 16.33 20.32
C PRO A 402 3.16 17.18 20.85
N GLN A 403 2.14 17.38 20.01
CA GLN A 403 0.93 18.17 20.34
C GLN A 403 -0.29 17.28 20.66
N ILE A 404 -0.08 16.04 21.09
CA ILE A 404 -1.18 15.09 21.24
C ILE A 404 -2.20 15.52 22.30
N VAL A 405 -1.78 16.22 23.34
CA VAL A 405 -2.66 16.68 24.42
C VAL A 405 -3.67 17.69 23.86
N GLU A 406 -3.17 18.71 23.17
CA GLU A 406 -3.97 19.77 22.55
C GLU A 406 -4.86 19.20 21.43
N VAL A 407 -4.35 18.27 20.64
CA VAL A 407 -5.13 17.57 19.60
C VAL A 407 -6.29 16.79 20.23
N LYS A 408 -6.07 16.10 21.34
CA LYS A 408 -7.12 15.34 22.04
C LYS A 408 -8.16 16.26 22.69
N GLU A 409 -7.75 17.43 23.18
CA GLU A 409 -8.68 18.45 23.68
C GLU A 409 -9.52 19.05 22.54
N LYS A 410 -8.88 19.40 21.42
CA LYS A 410 -9.59 19.91 20.26
C LYS A 410 -10.58 18.88 19.70
N LEU A 411 -10.20 17.61 19.66
CA LEU A 411 -11.08 16.55 19.20
C LEU A 411 -12.32 16.41 20.11
N ARG A 412 -12.16 16.55 21.43
CA ARG A 412 -13.30 16.58 22.36
C ARG A 412 -14.25 17.74 22.05
N GLU A 413 -13.72 18.95 21.87
CA GLU A 413 -14.53 20.13 21.46
C GLU A 413 -15.28 19.88 20.13
N ILE A 414 -14.60 19.29 19.14
CA ILE A 414 -15.20 18.95 17.85
C ILE A 414 -16.35 17.95 18.02
N LEU A 415 -16.13 16.85 18.76
CA LEU A 415 -17.13 15.81 18.95
C LEU A 415 -18.33 16.33 19.76
N GLU A 416 -18.13 17.18 20.76
CA GLU A 416 -19.21 17.85 21.49
C GLU A 416 -20.07 18.72 20.57
N ARG A 417 -19.45 19.54 19.72
CA ARG A 417 -20.18 20.36 18.74
C ARG A 417 -20.95 19.50 17.75
N VAL A 418 -20.33 18.45 17.23
CA VAL A 418 -20.95 17.55 16.26
C VAL A 418 -22.14 16.78 16.88
N ARG A 419 -22.06 16.40 18.17
CA ARG A 419 -23.16 15.81 18.94
C ARG A 419 -24.37 16.73 19.06
N LEU A 420 -24.16 18.04 19.30
CA LEU A 420 -25.26 19.02 19.37
C LEU A 420 -26.06 19.13 18.06
N PHE A 421 -25.46 18.76 16.93
CA PHE A 421 -26.09 18.73 15.61
C PHE A 421 -26.61 17.35 15.20
N GLY A 422 -26.73 16.40 16.15
CA GLY A 422 -27.41 15.12 15.95
C GLY A 422 -26.53 13.96 15.51
N TYR A 423 -25.19 14.09 15.60
CA TYR A 423 -24.31 12.93 15.44
C TYR A 423 -24.29 12.08 16.71
N ALA A 424 -24.58 10.79 16.55
CA ALA A 424 -24.33 9.77 17.57
C ALA A 424 -23.18 8.87 17.06
N ALA A 425 -22.20 8.61 17.93
CA ALA A 425 -21.10 7.72 17.58
C ALA A 425 -21.65 6.29 17.40
N ASP A 426 -21.30 5.64 16.30
CA ASP A 426 -21.71 4.26 16.07
C ASP A 426 -20.75 3.29 16.77
N ALA A 427 -21.10 2.92 18.00
CA ALA A 427 -20.35 1.98 18.84
C ALA A 427 -20.61 0.50 18.49
N THR A 428 -21.46 0.19 17.51
CA THR A 428 -21.89 -1.19 17.20
C THR A 428 -20.73 -2.13 16.89
N HIS A 429 -19.57 -1.62 16.48
CA HIS A 429 -18.42 -2.44 16.10
C HIS A 429 -17.39 -2.71 17.20
N VAL A 430 -17.56 -2.15 18.41
CA VAL A 430 -16.62 -2.30 19.53
C VAL A 430 -17.04 -3.44 20.47
N SER A 431 -16.06 -4.10 21.10
CA SER A 431 -16.26 -5.30 21.94
C SER A 431 -17.25 -5.09 23.09
N PHE A 432 -18.14 -6.05 23.32
CA PHE A 432 -19.14 -6.05 24.42
C PHE A 432 -18.52 -6.18 25.82
N ASP A 433 -17.24 -6.59 25.92
CA ASP A 433 -16.50 -6.69 27.19
C ASP A 433 -16.02 -5.33 27.73
N ILE A 434 -16.36 -4.22 27.07
CA ILE A 434 -16.04 -2.87 27.51
C ILE A 434 -17.36 -2.08 27.65
N SER A 435 -17.43 -1.17 28.62
CA SER A 435 -18.65 -0.39 28.87
C SER A 435 -19.05 0.39 27.61
N GLU A 436 -20.34 0.72 27.43
CA GLU A 436 -20.77 1.54 26.28
C GLU A 436 -20.00 2.87 26.20
N GLU A 437 -19.60 3.42 27.35
CA GLU A 437 -18.74 4.60 27.46
C GLU A 437 -17.33 4.33 26.90
N ASP A 438 -16.72 3.19 27.23
CA ASP A 438 -15.42 2.79 26.69
C ASP A 438 -15.46 2.43 25.19
N LYS A 439 -16.61 1.94 24.70
CA LYS A 439 -16.83 1.69 23.27
C LYS A 439 -16.89 2.99 22.48
N GLU A 440 -17.65 3.98 22.96
CA GLU A 440 -17.66 5.32 22.39
C GLU A 440 -16.27 5.95 22.43
N HIS A 441 -15.52 5.76 23.52
CA HIS A 441 -14.13 6.22 23.62
C HIS A 441 -13.23 5.57 22.56
N ALA A 442 -13.31 4.25 22.34
CA ALA A 442 -12.49 3.57 21.34
C ALA A 442 -12.71 4.10 19.91
N VAL A 443 -13.97 4.42 19.56
CA VAL A 443 -14.34 4.98 18.25
C VAL A 443 -14.01 6.48 18.15
N ALA A 444 -14.02 7.20 19.26
CA ALA A 444 -13.66 8.62 19.31
C ALA A 444 -12.19 8.85 18.92
N TRP A 445 -11.28 7.93 19.23
CA TRP A 445 -9.83 8.08 19.05
C TRP A 445 -9.26 7.45 17.77
N HIS A 446 -10.09 7.29 16.73
CA HIS A 446 -9.59 6.88 15.42
C HIS A 446 -8.55 7.88 14.87
N SER A 447 -7.51 7.35 14.22
CA SER A 447 -6.37 8.15 13.74
C SER A 447 -6.77 9.31 12.82
N GLU A 448 -7.84 9.14 12.04
CA GLU A 448 -8.33 10.18 11.13
C GLU A 448 -8.93 11.35 11.91
N LYS A 449 -9.63 11.07 13.01
CA LYS A 449 -10.24 12.08 13.87
C LYS A 449 -9.18 12.94 14.55
N LEU A 450 -8.09 12.32 15.00
CA LEU A 450 -6.91 13.03 15.52
C LEU A 450 -6.27 13.92 14.44
N ALA A 451 -6.08 13.38 13.23
CA ALA A 451 -5.50 14.14 12.12
C ALA A 451 -6.38 15.34 11.69
N ILE A 452 -7.71 15.21 11.69
CA ILE A 452 -8.63 16.34 11.42
C ILE A 452 -8.54 17.39 12.52
N ALA A 453 -8.53 17.00 13.79
CA ALA A 453 -8.40 17.93 14.89
C ALA A 453 -7.10 18.73 14.78
N PHE A 454 -5.99 18.05 14.48
CA PHE A 454 -4.71 18.69 14.20
C PHE A 454 -4.77 19.64 12.99
N GLY A 455 -5.40 19.21 11.88
CA GLY A 455 -5.59 20.04 10.69
C GLY A 455 -6.41 21.31 10.97
N LEU A 456 -7.48 21.21 11.76
CA LEU A 456 -8.31 22.36 12.14
C LEU A 456 -7.59 23.34 13.07
N MET A 457 -6.64 22.87 13.89
CA MET A 457 -5.83 23.73 14.76
C MET A 457 -4.78 24.51 13.98
N ASN A 458 -4.16 23.88 12.99
CA ASN A 458 -2.94 24.37 12.36
C ASN A 458 -3.13 24.90 10.94
N THR A 459 -4.37 24.99 10.43
CA THR A 459 -4.68 25.57 9.12
C THR A 459 -5.64 26.76 9.21
N PRO A 460 -5.45 27.81 8.40
CA PRO A 460 -6.30 29.00 8.43
C PRO A 460 -7.73 28.69 7.98
N PRO A 461 -8.77 29.37 8.50
CA PRO A 461 -10.17 29.21 8.08
C PRO A 461 -10.34 29.13 6.55
N GLY A 462 -11.14 28.17 6.06
CA GLY A 462 -11.38 27.94 4.64
C GLY A 462 -10.34 27.10 3.88
N ALA A 463 -9.15 26.85 4.43
CA ALA A 463 -8.18 25.95 3.78
C ALA A 463 -8.68 24.49 3.73
N SER A 464 -8.39 23.77 2.64
CA SER A 464 -8.68 22.34 2.54
C SER A 464 -7.77 21.51 3.46
N ILE A 465 -8.29 20.46 4.07
CA ILE A 465 -7.50 19.53 4.90
C ILE A 465 -7.38 18.19 4.14
N LEU A 466 -6.15 17.80 3.77
CA LEU A 466 -5.87 16.51 3.13
C LEU A 466 -5.33 15.51 4.17
N ILE A 467 -5.96 14.34 4.26
CA ILE A 467 -5.56 13.25 5.16
C ILE A 467 -5.43 11.98 4.33
N VAL A 468 -4.35 11.23 4.57
CA VAL A 468 -4.15 9.90 4.01
C VAL A 468 -4.27 8.88 5.12
N LYS A 469 -4.94 7.75 4.86
CA LYS A 469 -5.01 6.63 5.81
C LYS A 469 -4.67 5.29 5.14
N ASN A 470 -4.06 4.39 5.91
CA ASN A 470 -3.66 3.06 5.42
C ASN A 470 -4.83 2.05 5.38
N LEU A 471 -5.90 2.30 6.13
CA LEU A 471 -7.10 1.46 6.17
C LEU A 471 -8.21 2.05 5.29
N ARG A 472 -9.33 1.33 5.13
CA ARG A 472 -10.56 1.88 4.52
C ARG A 472 -11.28 2.76 5.55
N THR A 473 -11.95 3.82 5.10
CA THR A 473 -12.77 4.66 5.99
C THR A 473 -13.86 3.80 6.64
N CYS A 474 -14.13 3.96 7.94
CA CYS A 474 -15.26 3.28 8.57
C CYS A 474 -16.51 4.18 8.48
N GLU A 475 -17.69 3.58 8.63
CA GLU A 475 -18.97 4.31 8.51
C GLU A 475 -19.09 5.44 9.52
N ASP A 476 -18.63 5.21 10.75
CA ASP A 476 -18.61 6.23 11.79
C ASP A 476 -17.70 7.42 11.42
N CYS A 477 -16.45 7.17 11.00
CA CYS A 477 -15.56 8.24 10.55
C CYS A 477 -16.13 8.97 9.33
N HIS A 478 -16.70 8.24 8.36
CA HIS A 478 -17.32 8.83 7.18
C HIS A 478 -18.50 9.76 7.56
N THR A 479 -19.32 9.35 8.53
CA THR A 479 -20.47 10.13 9.00
C THR A 479 -20.03 11.34 9.81
N VAL A 480 -19.07 11.19 10.72
CA VAL A 480 -18.57 12.33 11.51
C VAL A 480 -17.88 13.34 10.61
N LEU A 481 -17.13 12.90 9.59
CA LEU A 481 -16.43 13.76 8.64
C LEU A 481 -17.39 14.65 7.86
N LYS A 482 -18.53 14.11 7.43
CA LYS A 482 -19.61 14.94 6.86
C LYS A 482 -20.04 16.02 7.86
N ALA A 483 -20.38 15.63 9.09
CA ALA A 483 -20.84 16.59 10.09
C ALA A 483 -19.78 17.68 10.39
N ILE A 484 -18.50 17.31 10.52
CA ILE A 484 -17.39 18.24 10.73
C ILE A 484 -17.27 19.20 9.53
N SER A 485 -17.31 18.71 8.29
CA SER A 485 -17.21 19.56 7.09
C SER A 485 -18.28 20.65 7.06
N LYS A 486 -19.50 20.32 7.51
CA LYS A 486 -20.63 21.27 7.58
C LYS A 486 -20.49 22.27 8.73
N ILE A 487 -20.10 21.80 9.91
CA ILE A 487 -20.08 22.63 11.14
C ILE A 487 -18.90 23.61 11.13
N PHE A 488 -17.75 23.16 10.62
CA PHE A 488 -16.53 23.97 10.61
C PHE A 488 -16.31 24.70 9.28
N ASP A 489 -17.24 24.55 8.31
CA ASP A 489 -17.15 25.12 6.97
C ASP A 489 -15.79 24.83 6.31
N ARG A 490 -15.48 23.54 6.21
CA ARG A 490 -14.20 23.05 5.68
C ARG A 490 -14.39 21.95 4.66
N GLU A 491 -13.63 22.07 3.58
CA GLU A 491 -13.37 20.95 2.70
C GLU A 491 -12.35 20.01 3.36
N ILE A 492 -12.76 18.76 3.60
CA ILE A 492 -11.91 17.71 4.14
C ILE A 492 -11.76 16.64 3.09
N ILE A 493 -10.54 16.35 2.67
CA ILE A 493 -10.19 15.35 1.67
C ILE A 493 -9.53 14.19 2.42
N VAL A 494 -10.16 13.02 2.42
CA VAL A 494 -9.58 11.80 2.99
C VAL A 494 -9.32 10.80 1.88
N ARG A 495 -8.05 10.49 1.64
CA ARG A 495 -7.66 9.35 0.80
C ARG A 495 -7.51 8.13 1.68
N ASP A 496 -8.38 7.15 1.48
CA ASP A 496 -8.23 5.84 2.09
C ASP A 496 -7.56 4.85 1.14
N ARG A 497 -7.41 3.59 1.58
CA ARG A 497 -6.78 2.53 0.77
C ARG A 497 -7.47 2.28 -0.58
N SER A 498 -8.75 2.66 -0.72
CA SER A 498 -9.56 2.42 -1.91
C SER A 498 -9.79 3.67 -2.76
N ARG A 499 -10.12 4.81 -2.14
CA ARG A 499 -10.54 6.01 -2.86
C ARG A 499 -10.35 7.30 -2.06
N PHE A 500 -10.52 8.42 -2.74
CA PHE A 500 -10.75 9.71 -2.15
C PHE A 500 -12.21 9.86 -1.71
N HIS A 501 -12.38 10.50 -0.56
CA HIS A 501 -13.62 11.01 -0.02
C HIS A 501 -13.43 12.50 0.20
N THR A 502 -14.19 13.32 -0.51
CA THR A 502 -14.16 14.77 -0.36
C THR A 502 -15.42 15.18 0.36
N PHE A 503 -15.27 15.62 1.60
CA PHE A 503 -16.34 16.06 2.47
C PHE A 503 -16.47 17.57 2.39
N SER A 504 -17.64 18.04 1.97
CA SER A 504 -17.97 19.45 1.88
C SER A 504 -19.46 19.64 2.16
N GLU A 505 -19.80 20.66 2.94
CA GLU A 505 -21.18 21.01 3.31
C GLU A 505 -22.03 19.83 3.86
N GLY A 506 -21.40 18.85 4.51
CA GLY A 506 -22.11 17.67 5.04
C GLY A 506 -22.37 16.56 4.04
N LYS A 507 -21.81 16.65 2.83
CA LYS A 507 -21.89 15.62 1.79
C LYS A 507 -20.51 15.06 1.50
N CYS A 508 -20.46 13.85 0.96
CA CYS A 508 -19.23 13.24 0.47
C CYS A 508 -19.30 13.05 -1.05
N SER A 509 -18.18 13.23 -1.76
CA SER A 509 -18.06 13.00 -3.20
C SER A 509 -18.46 11.58 -3.63
N CYS A 510 -18.38 10.59 -2.73
CA CYS A 510 -18.79 9.22 -3.01
C CYS A 510 -20.31 9.00 -3.01
N LYS A 511 -21.13 9.98 -2.58
CA LYS A 511 -22.60 9.87 -2.48
C LYS A 511 -23.09 8.64 -1.69
N ASP A 512 -22.34 8.25 -0.66
CA ASP A 512 -22.60 7.04 0.14
C ASP A 512 -22.50 5.71 -0.64
N TYR A 513 -21.90 5.75 -1.83
CA TYR A 513 -21.59 4.61 -2.68
C TYR A 513 -20.08 4.29 -2.58
N TRP A 514 -19.64 3.66 -1.48
CA TRP A 514 -18.21 3.49 -1.22
C TRP A 514 -17.76 2.20 -0.56
#